data_AF-A0A9J6GEB0-F1
#
_entry.id   AF-A0A9J6GEB0-F1
#
_cell.length_a   1.000
_cell.length_b   1.000
_cell.length_c   1.000
_cell.angle_alpha   90.00
_cell.angle_beta   90.00
_cell.angle_gamma   90.00
#
_symmetry.space_group_name_H-M   'P 1'
#
loop_
_entity.id
_entity.type
_entity.pdbx_description
1 polymer ?
#
loop_
_entity_poly.entity_id
_entity_poly.type
_entity_poly.pdbx_seq_one_letter_code
_entity_poly.pdbx_strand_id
1 'polypeptide(L)'
;MLVAALKNNPGKFHQILPLLEMYGAHPEKSPSGEIKSITINGKRMPVRSVRPVRITLGDRVYNIPADLEEIVQQPGIQSVGELMRALQKSKVTVVVDRDTGKVVGIDKDGVRIPFPVAIQLVLKMGRRKFVIPRDLSSVVRHLERHGLPSDALNVLYDFGLSLCATPMT
;
A
#
# COMPACT_ATOMS: atom_id res chain seq x y z
N MET A 1 -10.20 -16.57 -23.26
CA MET A 1 -11.51 -15.95 -22.92
C MET A 1 -11.55 -15.33 -21.52
N LEU A 2 -10.40 -15.00 -20.89
CA LEU A 2 -10.32 -14.44 -19.53
C LEU A 2 -10.39 -12.91 -19.51
N VAL A 3 -9.63 -12.25 -20.40
CA VAL A 3 -9.56 -10.77 -20.47
C VAL A 3 -10.91 -10.14 -20.80
N ALA A 4 -11.71 -10.79 -21.66
CA ALA A 4 -13.06 -10.33 -21.98
C ALA A 4 -14.00 -10.32 -20.75
N ALA A 5 -13.82 -11.26 -19.82
CA ALA A 5 -14.59 -11.32 -18.57
C ALA A 5 -14.21 -10.24 -17.56
N LEU A 6 -13.05 -9.58 -17.75
CA LEU A 6 -12.52 -8.55 -16.85
C LEU A 6 -12.78 -7.13 -17.36
N LYS A 7 -13.20 -7.00 -18.63
CA LYS A 7 -13.43 -5.71 -19.30
C LYS A 7 -14.23 -4.72 -18.45
N ASN A 8 -15.21 -5.23 -17.69
CA ASN A 8 -16.09 -4.42 -16.84
C ASN A 8 -15.92 -4.68 -15.33
N ASN A 9 -14.89 -5.43 -14.92
CA ASN A 9 -14.65 -5.75 -13.51
C ASN A 9 -13.25 -5.27 -13.07
N PRO A 10 -13.10 -3.98 -12.71
CA PRO A 10 -11.81 -3.38 -12.42
C PRO A 10 -11.12 -4.00 -11.19
N GLY A 11 -11.88 -4.53 -10.23
CA GLY A 11 -11.32 -5.22 -9.07
C GLY A 11 -10.67 -6.55 -9.42
N LYS A 12 -11.38 -7.41 -10.18
CA LYS A 12 -10.80 -8.67 -10.67
C LYS A 12 -9.65 -8.42 -11.63
N PHE A 13 -9.73 -7.36 -12.44
CA PHE A 13 -8.64 -6.98 -13.35
C PHE A 13 -7.34 -6.72 -12.58
N HIS A 14 -7.38 -5.86 -11.56
CA HIS A 14 -6.21 -5.52 -10.75
C HIS A 14 -5.64 -6.72 -9.98
N GLN A 15 -6.49 -7.66 -9.56
CA GLN A 15 -6.03 -8.88 -8.88
C GLN A 15 -5.23 -9.82 -9.78
N ILE A 16 -5.57 -9.90 -11.06
CA ILE A 16 -4.93 -10.84 -11.98
C ILE A 16 -3.95 -10.18 -12.94
N LEU A 17 -3.85 -8.86 -12.95
CA LEU A 17 -2.92 -8.12 -13.80
C LEU A 17 -1.48 -8.65 -13.69
N PRO A 18 -0.91 -8.94 -12.50
CA PRO A 18 0.44 -9.49 -12.40
C PRO A 18 0.58 -10.84 -13.13
N LEU A 19 -0.45 -11.70 -13.03
CA LEU A 19 -0.47 -12.96 -13.78
C LEU A 19 -0.51 -12.69 -15.29
N LEU A 20 -1.36 -11.78 -15.74
CA LEU A 20 -1.44 -11.43 -17.16
C LEU A 20 -0.09 -10.91 -17.70
N GLU A 21 0.60 -10.07 -16.93
CA GLU A 21 1.94 -9.57 -17.28
C GLU A 21 2.97 -10.71 -17.38
N MET A 22 2.96 -11.67 -16.45
CA MET A 22 3.79 -12.87 -16.53
C MET A 22 3.53 -13.70 -17.80
N TYR A 23 2.29 -13.70 -18.30
CA TYR A 23 1.91 -14.36 -19.56
C TYR A 23 2.10 -13.46 -20.80
N GLY A 24 2.85 -12.35 -20.68
CA GLY A 24 3.20 -11.48 -21.81
C GLY A 24 2.14 -10.43 -22.16
N ALA A 25 1.19 -10.13 -21.26
CA ALA A 25 0.31 -8.99 -21.43
C ALA A 25 1.05 -7.69 -21.08
N HIS A 26 0.92 -6.69 -21.95
CA HIS A 26 1.53 -5.37 -21.76
C HIS A 26 0.42 -4.33 -21.53
N PRO A 27 0.30 -3.74 -20.34
CA PRO A 27 -0.71 -2.71 -20.08
C PRO A 27 -0.33 -1.36 -20.70
N GLU A 28 -1.31 -0.73 -21.34
CA GLU A 28 -1.20 0.63 -21.87
C GLU A 28 -1.83 1.62 -20.89
N LYS A 29 -0.97 2.45 -20.28
CA LYS A 29 -1.34 3.45 -19.28
C LYS A 29 -1.65 4.79 -19.96
N SER A 30 -2.67 5.47 -19.48
CA SER A 30 -2.94 6.88 -19.81
C SER A 30 -1.99 7.82 -19.05
N PRO A 31 -1.94 9.12 -19.40
CA PRO A 31 -1.16 10.11 -18.63
C PRO A 31 -1.56 10.21 -17.15
N SER A 32 -2.79 9.80 -16.80
CA SER A 32 -3.25 9.72 -15.41
C SER A 32 -2.93 8.38 -14.72
N GLY A 33 -2.17 7.50 -15.39
CA GLY A 33 -1.76 6.18 -14.90
C GLY A 33 -2.84 5.09 -14.95
N GLU A 34 -4.03 5.40 -15.49
CA GLU A 34 -5.10 4.42 -15.68
C GLU A 34 -4.77 3.49 -16.86
N ILE A 35 -4.90 2.18 -16.68
CA ILE A 35 -4.74 1.18 -17.74
C ILE A 35 -6.03 1.14 -18.56
N LYS A 36 -5.94 1.48 -19.85
CA LYS A 36 -7.08 1.53 -20.79
C LYS A 36 -7.16 0.28 -21.67
N SER A 37 -6.04 -0.37 -21.89
CA SER A 37 -5.93 -1.56 -22.72
C SER A 37 -4.79 -2.44 -22.24
N ILE A 38 -4.87 -3.72 -22.56
CA ILE A 38 -3.73 -4.64 -22.49
C ILE A 38 -3.50 -5.23 -23.88
N THR A 39 -2.23 -5.45 -24.23
CA THR A 39 -1.84 -6.11 -25.46
C THR A 39 -1.26 -7.48 -25.14
N ILE A 40 -1.85 -8.54 -25.67
CA ILE A 40 -1.39 -9.92 -25.49
C ILE A 40 -1.41 -10.62 -26.85
N ASN A 41 -0.31 -11.27 -27.22
CA ASN A 41 -0.13 -11.92 -28.53
C ASN A 41 -0.49 -11.00 -29.71
N GLY A 42 -0.06 -9.72 -29.65
CA GLY A 42 -0.34 -8.71 -30.67
C GLY A 42 -1.79 -8.20 -30.73
N LYS A 43 -2.69 -8.74 -29.91
CA LYS A 43 -4.10 -8.31 -29.85
C LYS A 43 -4.31 -7.33 -28.70
N ARG A 44 -4.72 -6.11 -29.06
CA ARG A 44 -5.13 -5.08 -28.11
C ARG A 44 -6.54 -5.35 -27.61
N MET A 45 -6.71 -5.39 -26.29
CA MET A 45 -7.99 -5.63 -25.63
C MET A 45 -8.30 -4.47 -24.67
N PRO A 46 -9.46 -3.80 -24.80
CA PRO A 46 -9.85 -2.74 -23.88
C PRO A 46 -10.17 -3.33 -22.50
N VAL A 47 -9.75 -2.62 -21.45
CA VAL A 47 -10.02 -2.97 -20.05
C VAL A 47 -10.45 -1.74 -19.27
N ARG A 48 -11.17 -1.95 -18.18
CA ARG A 48 -11.46 -0.90 -17.20
C ARG A 48 -10.58 -1.11 -15.99
N SER A 49 -9.86 -0.09 -15.59
CA SER A 49 -9.06 -0.11 -14.36
C SER A 49 -9.48 1.02 -13.43
N VAL A 50 -9.20 0.85 -12.15
CA VAL A 50 -9.31 1.96 -11.18
C VAL A 50 -8.12 2.89 -11.40
N ARG A 51 -8.39 4.20 -11.44
CA ARG A 51 -7.33 5.23 -11.49
C ARG A 51 -6.36 5.01 -10.32
N PRO A 52 -5.04 5.11 -10.52
CA PRO A 52 -4.07 5.04 -9.45
C PRO A 52 -4.32 6.06 -8.33
N VAL A 53 -3.77 5.79 -7.15
CA VAL A 53 -3.72 6.77 -6.07
C VAL A 53 -2.44 7.58 -6.24
N ARG A 54 -2.57 8.88 -6.45
CA ARG A 54 -1.43 9.79 -6.50
C ARG A 54 -1.10 10.25 -5.09
N ILE A 55 0.13 10.02 -4.68
CA ILE A 55 0.66 10.47 -3.40
C ILE A 55 1.95 11.25 -3.63
N THR A 56 2.27 12.15 -2.71
CA THR A 56 3.52 12.91 -2.72
C THR A 56 4.35 12.46 -1.52
N LEU A 57 5.59 12.03 -1.76
CA LEU A 57 6.58 11.71 -0.74
C LEU A 57 7.82 12.58 -1.00
N GLY A 58 8.18 13.44 -0.05
CA GLY A 58 9.11 14.54 -0.28
C GLY A 58 8.67 15.40 -1.48
N ASP A 59 9.56 15.61 -2.45
CA ASP A 59 9.31 16.40 -3.66
C ASP A 59 8.87 15.56 -4.87
N ARG A 60 8.63 14.25 -4.68
CA ARG A 60 8.27 13.32 -5.76
C ARG A 60 6.82 12.86 -5.66
N VAL A 61 6.18 12.72 -6.83
CA VAL A 61 4.83 12.20 -6.96
C VAL A 61 4.89 10.76 -7.43
N TYR A 62 4.17 9.89 -6.74
CA TYR A 62 4.09 8.46 -7.01
C TYR A 62 2.64 8.03 -7.27
N ASN A 63 2.46 6.99 -8.09
CA ASN A 63 1.19 6.37 -8.44
C ASN A 63 1.13 4.97 -7.83
N ILE A 64 0.33 4.81 -6.78
CA ILE A 64 0.12 3.53 -6.11
C ILE A 64 -0.95 2.72 -6.86
N PRO A 65 -0.74 1.40 -7.07
CA PRO A 65 0.35 0.56 -6.52
C PRO A 65 1.60 0.43 -7.41
N ALA A 66 1.61 1.01 -8.61
CA ALA A 66 2.66 0.77 -9.60
C ALA A 66 4.06 1.16 -9.11
N ASP A 67 4.17 2.30 -8.43
CA ASP A 67 5.47 2.83 -8.00
C ASP A 67 5.84 2.35 -6.59
N LEU A 68 5.09 1.40 -6.03
CA LEU A 68 5.29 0.93 -4.66
C LEU A 68 6.63 0.24 -4.46
N GLU A 69 7.07 -0.54 -5.45
CA GLU A 69 8.36 -1.24 -5.39
C GLU A 69 9.52 -0.24 -5.32
N GLU A 70 9.47 0.84 -6.11
CA GLU A 70 10.43 1.93 -6.05
C GLU A 70 10.46 2.56 -4.66
N ILE A 71 9.28 2.85 -4.08
CA ILE A 71 9.18 3.47 -2.74
C ILE A 71 9.79 2.58 -1.66
N VAL A 72 9.53 1.26 -1.68
CA VAL A 72 10.04 0.35 -0.63
C VAL A 72 11.54 0.05 -0.78
N GLN A 73 12.08 0.15 -2.00
CA GLN A 73 13.51 -0.05 -2.25
C GLN A 73 14.33 1.21 -1.93
N GLN A 74 13.70 2.38 -1.77
CA GLN A 74 14.40 3.58 -1.35
C GLN A 74 14.97 3.43 0.08
N PRO A 75 16.29 3.60 0.26
CA PRO A 75 16.92 3.45 1.55
C PRO A 75 16.42 4.53 2.52
N GLY A 76 15.61 4.13 3.50
CA GLY A 76 15.08 5.01 4.53
C GLY A 76 13.77 4.50 5.11
N ILE A 77 13.63 4.55 6.43
CA ILE A 77 12.38 4.16 7.11
C ILE A 77 11.29 5.23 6.93
N GLN A 78 11.68 6.46 6.59
CA GLN A 78 10.77 7.58 6.32
C GLN A 78 9.82 7.26 5.16
N SER A 79 10.29 6.57 4.11
CA SER A 79 9.50 6.28 2.89
C SER A 79 8.22 5.49 3.18
N VAL A 80 8.28 4.48 4.06
CA VAL A 80 7.13 3.63 4.38
C VAL A 80 6.16 4.32 5.34
N GLY A 81 6.67 5.02 6.36
CA GLY A 81 5.82 5.80 7.28
C GLY A 81 5.11 6.96 6.57
N GLU A 82 5.83 7.67 5.69
CA GLU A 82 5.27 8.73 4.85
C GLU A 82 4.27 8.20 3.83
N LEU A 83 4.54 7.04 3.22
CA LEU A 83 3.59 6.35 2.34
C LEU A 83 2.27 6.08 3.06
N MET A 84 2.30 5.49 4.25
CA MET A 84 1.08 5.21 5.02
C MET A 84 0.32 6.51 5.33
N ARG A 85 1.04 7.56 5.75
CA ARG A 85 0.45 8.87 6.02
C ARG A 85 -0.17 9.50 4.77
N ALA A 86 0.49 9.38 3.62
CA ALA A 86 0.00 9.91 2.37
C ALA A 86 -1.26 9.18 1.90
N LEU A 87 -1.29 7.85 2.01
CA LEU A 87 -2.49 7.04 1.70
C LEU A 87 -3.69 7.43 2.58
N GLN A 88 -3.46 7.62 3.89
CA GLN A 88 -4.49 8.07 4.82
C GLN A 88 -5.01 9.47 4.49
N LYS A 89 -4.11 10.42 4.17
CA LYS A 89 -4.49 11.77 3.70
C LYS A 89 -5.32 11.74 2.41
N SER A 90 -5.03 10.80 1.53
CA SER A 90 -5.82 10.55 0.31
C SER A 90 -7.15 9.83 0.57
N LYS A 91 -7.52 9.58 1.84
CA LYS A 91 -8.73 8.84 2.25
C LYS A 91 -8.82 7.43 1.65
N VAL A 92 -7.67 6.83 1.37
CA VAL A 92 -7.57 5.47 0.84
C VAL A 92 -7.36 4.52 2.01
N THR A 93 -8.17 3.47 2.05
CA THR A 93 -8.08 2.47 3.13
C THR A 93 -7.03 1.43 2.77
N VAL A 94 -6.16 1.06 3.72
CA VAL A 94 -5.20 -0.03 3.53
C VAL A 94 -5.87 -1.38 3.79
N VAL A 95 -5.54 -2.38 2.97
CA VAL A 95 -5.98 -3.76 3.16
C VAL A 95 -4.92 -4.51 3.93
N VAL A 96 -5.31 -5.12 5.04
CA VAL A 96 -4.40 -5.81 5.96
C VAL A 96 -4.74 -7.29 6.02
N ASP A 97 -3.72 -8.12 5.88
CA ASP A 97 -3.77 -9.55 6.15
C ASP A 97 -3.92 -9.78 7.66
N ARG A 98 -5.01 -10.43 8.07
CA ARG A 98 -5.40 -10.55 9.48
C ARG A 98 -4.47 -11.45 10.29
N ASP A 99 -3.85 -12.44 9.66
CA ASP A 99 -3.02 -13.44 10.35
C ASP A 99 -1.60 -12.90 10.58
N THR A 100 -1.07 -12.21 9.58
CA THR A 100 0.31 -11.70 9.59
C THR A 100 0.42 -10.24 10.04
N GLY A 101 -0.67 -9.47 9.93
CA GLY A 101 -0.69 -8.02 10.16
C GLY A 101 -0.01 -7.22 9.04
N LYS A 102 0.31 -7.83 7.90
CA LYS A 102 0.94 -7.15 6.76
C LYS A 102 -0.09 -6.35 5.96
N VAL A 103 0.30 -5.18 5.49
CA VAL A 103 -0.45 -4.43 4.49
C VAL A 103 -0.21 -5.07 3.12
N VAL A 104 -1.28 -5.53 2.47
CA VAL A 104 -1.23 -6.31 1.23
C VAL A 104 -1.89 -5.60 0.04
N GLY A 105 -2.42 -4.40 0.26
CA GLY A 105 -3.10 -3.65 -0.78
C GLY A 105 -3.79 -2.41 -0.25
N ILE A 106 -4.62 -1.82 -1.10
CA ILE A 106 -5.53 -0.73 -0.79
C ILE A 106 -6.95 -1.04 -1.24
N ASP A 107 -7.92 -0.44 -0.57
CA ASP A 107 -9.31 -0.35 -1.00
C ASP A 107 -9.57 1.08 -1.46
N LYS A 108 -9.96 1.21 -2.73
CA LYS A 108 -10.36 2.47 -3.33
C LYS A 108 -11.73 2.31 -3.95
N ASP A 109 -12.70 3.06 -3.43
CA ASP A 109 -14.08 3.07 -3.92
C ASP A 109 -14.72 1.66 -3.96
N GLY A 110 -14.40 0.81 -2.96
CA GLY A 110 -14.89 -0.58 -2.86
C GLY A 110 -14.14 -1.56 -3.76
N VAL A 111 -13.06 -1.12 -4.41
CA VAL A 111 -12.21 -1.96 -5.24
C VAL A 111 -10.89 -2.22 -4.53
N ARG A 112 -10.64 -3.50 -4.22
CA ARG A 112 -9.37 -3.96 -3.68
C ARG A 112 -8.31 -4.03 -4.78
N ILE A 113 -7.22 -3.30 -4.57
CA ILE A 113 -6.06 -3.27 -5.45
C ILE A 113 -4.88 -3.86 -4.66
N PRO A 114 -4.36 -5.03 -5.04
CA PRO A 114 -3.25 -5.64 -4.33
C PRO A 114 -1.96 -4.83 -4.53
N PHE A 115 -1.09 -4.89 -3.55
CA PHE A 115 0.27 -4.39 -3.69
C PHE A 115 1.16 -5.45 -4.35
N PRO A 116 2.17 -5.04 -5.16
CA PRO A 116 3.17 -5.95 -5.68
C PRO A 116 4.05 -6.56 -4.57
N VAL A 117 4.13 -5.90 -3.41
CA VAL A 117 4.88 -6.33 -2.23
C VAL A 117 4.06 -6.17 -0.97
N ALA A 118 4.17 -7.11 -0.02
CA ALA A 118 3.53 -7.01 1.29
C ALA A 118 4.39 -6.16 2.24
N ILE A 119 3.79 -5.19 2.91
CA ILE A 119 4.49 -4.26 3.81
C ILE A 119 4.20 -4.65 5.26
N GLN A 120 5.24 -4.87 6.06
CA GLN A 120 5.11 -5.07 7.50
C GLN A 120 5.49 -3.80 8.26
N LEU A 121 4.54 -3.23 9.00
CA LEU A 121 4.80 -2.08 9.85
C LEU A 121 5.23 -2.55 11.23
N VAL A 122 6.40 -2.11 11.69
CA VAL A 122 6.95 -2.47 13.00
C VAL A 122 7.18 -1.21 13.82
N LEU A 123 6.39 -1.03 14.88
CA LEU A 123 6.58 -0.01 15.88
C LEU A 123 7.62 -0.44 16.92
N LYS A 124 8.69 0.34 17.06
CA LYS A 124 9.70 0.13 18.10
C LYS A 124 9.46 1.13 19.23
N MET A 125 9.21 0.63 20.44
CA MET A 125 9.12 1.43 21.67
C MET A 125 10.14 0.90 22.67
N GLY A 126 11.23 1.66 22.87
CA GLY A 126 12.39 1.21 23.62
C GLY A 126 12.99 -0.08 23.03
N ARG A 127 13.03 -1.15 23.83
CA ARG A 127 13.52 -2.48 23.43
C ARG A 127 12.43 -3.38 22.83
N ARG A 128 11.16 -2.96 22.86
CA ARG A 128 10.03 -3.77 22.36
C ARG A 128 9.71 -3.41 20.92
N LYS A 129 9.28 -4.42 20.16
CA LYS A 129 8.79 -4.29 18.79
C LYS A 129 7.34 -4.76 18.75
N PHE A 130 6.50 -4.05 18.02
CA PHE A 130 5.07 -4.31 17.85
C PHE A 130 4.74 -4.28 16.37
N VAL A 131 4.08 -5.30 15.84
CA VAL A 131 3.64 -5.35 14.43
C VAL A 131 2.28 -4.67 14.31
N ILE A 132 2.17 -3.61 13.52
CA ILE A 132 0.93 -2.84 13.37
C ILE A 132 0.22 -3.25 12.07
N PRO A 133 -1.13 -3.44 12.07
CA PRO A 133 -2.05 -3.16 13.17
C PRO A 133 -2.29 -4.32 14.17
N ARG A 134 -1.73 -5.51 13.93
CA ARG A 134 -1.99 -6.72 14.74
C ARG A 134 -1.80 -6.51 16.25
N ASP A 135 -0.71 -5.84 16.63
CA ASP A 135 -0.28 -5.68 18.01
C ASP A 135 -0.78 -4.35 18.61
N LEU A 136 -1.71 -3.63 17.96
CA LEU A 136 -2.19 -2.32 18.40
C LEU A 136 -2.76 -2.35 19.83
N SER A 137 -3.52 -3.39 20.18
CA SER A 137 -4.03 -3.59 21.55
C SER A 137 -2.92 -3.74 22.59
N SER A 138 -1.77 -4.31 22.21
CA SER A 138 -0.60 -4.43 23.07
C SER A 138 0.19 -3.12 23.16
N VAL A 139 0.15 -2.29 22.11
CA VAL A 139 0.68 -0.91 22.13
C VAL A 139 -0.12 -0.06 23.10
N VAL A 140 -1.46 -0.05 22.99
CA VAL A 140 -2.35 0.72 23.88
C VAL A 140 -2.05 0.39 25.35
N ARG A 141 -2.08 -0.90 25.70
CA ARG A 141 -1.77 -1.37 27.06
C ARG A 141 -0.36 -1.06 27.53
N HIS A 142 0.59 -0.88 26.61
CA HIS A 142 1.95 -0.50 26.96
C HIS A 142 2.03 0.99 27.27
N LEU A 143 1.37 1.84 26.49
CA LEU A 143 1.30 3.29 26.70
C LEU A 143 0.58 3.63 28.02
N GLU A 144 -0.58 3.01 28.27
CA GLU A 144 -1.35 3.19 29.50
C GLU A 144 -0.53 2.88 30.75
N ARG A 145 0.26 1.79 30.71
CA ARG A 145 1.14 1.40 31.82
C ARG A 145 2.27 2.37 32.11
N HIS A 146 2.64 3.21 31.15
CA HIS A 146 3.73 4.19 31.29
C HIS A 146 3.17 5.62 31.45
N GLY A 147 1.87 5.77 31.75
CA GLY A 147 1.23 7.07 31.99
C GLY A 147 1.08 7.95 30.75
N LEU A 148 1.30 7.39 29.55
CA LEU A 148 1.04 8.09 28.29
C LEU A 148 -0.45 7.92 27.96
N PRO A 149 -1.21 9.02 27.78
CA PRO A 149 -2.64 8.94 27.53
C PRO A 149 -2.93 8.14 26.26
N SER A 150 -3.99 7.35 26.26
CA SER A 150 -4.44 6.57 25.09
C SER A 150 -4.72 7.46 23.88
N ASP A 151 -5.00 8.75 24.08
CA ASP A 151 -5.10 9.79 23.05
C ASP A 151 -3.79 10.02 22.28
N ALA A 152 -2.64 9.63 22.83
CA ALA A 152 -1.37 9.61 22.10
C ALA A 152 -1.40 8.60 20.93
N LEU A 153 -2.36 7.66 20.88
CA LEU A 153 -2.59 6.83 19.71
C LEU A 153 -3.22 7.60 18.55
N ASN A 154 -4.02 8.63 18.83
CA ASN A 154 -4.46 9.56 17.78
C ASN A 154 -3.26 10.31 17.20
N VAL A 155 -2.26 10.64 18.04
CA VAL A 155 -0.97 11.18 17.59
C VAL A 155 -0.16 10.13 16.81
N LEU A 156 -0.16 8.85 17.17
CA LEU A 156 0.47 7.78 16.37
C LEU A 156 -0.24 7.53 15.03
N TYR A 157 -1.53 7.86 14.94
CA TYR A 157 -2.34 7.82 13.72
C TYR A 157 -2.29 9.12 12.89
N ASP A 158 -2.02 10.28 13.50
CA ASP A 158 -1.93 11.60 12.82
C ASP A 158 -0.48 11.98 12.46
N PHE A 159 0.48 11.62 13.32
CA PHE A 159 1.91 11.66 13.07
C PHE A 159 2.38 10.28 12.63
N GLY A 160 2.29 10.05 11.31
CA GLY A 160 2.88 8.89 10.67
C GLY A 160 4.24 8.54 11.26
N LEU A 161 4.31 7.36 11.88
CA LEU A 161 5.48 6.58 12.24
C LEU A 161 6.83 7.24 11.88
N SER A 162 7.35 8.09 12.78
CA SER A 162 8.79 8.31 12.88
C SER A 162 9.37 7.11 13.64
N LEU A 163 9.83 6.11 12.89
CA LEU A 163 10.47 4.93 13.42
C LEU A 163 11.98 5.16 13.42
N CYS A 164 12.55 5.38 14.60
CA CYS A 164 14.00 5.46 14.77
C CYS A 164 14.66 4.12 14.44
N ALA A 165 15.46 4.06 13.37
CA ALA A 165 16.53 3.09 13.24
C ALA A 165 17.75 3.56 14.05
N THR A 166 18.21 2.70 14.94
CA THR A 166 19.53 2.80 15.53
C THR A 166 20.51 2.12 14.56
N PRO A 167 21.62 2.74 14.13
CA PRO A 167 22.66 2.02 13.42
C PRO A 167 23.31 1.00 14.37
N MET A 168 23.59 -0.20 13.86
CA MET A 168 24.40 -1.17 14.57
C MET A 168 25.87 -0.83 14.39
N THR A 169 26.51 -0.41 15.49
CA THR A 169 27.90 -0.69 15.85
C THR A 169 27.93 -0.95 17.35
#